data_AF-E3N3J7-F1
#
_entry.id   AF-E3N3J7-F1
#
_cell.length_a   1.000
_cell.length_b   1.000
_cell.length_c   1.000
_cell.angle_alpha   90.00
_cell.angle_beta   90.00
_cell.angle_gamma   90.00
#
_symmetry.space_group_name_H-M   'P 1'
#
loop_
_entity.id
_entity.type
_entity.pdbx_description
1 polymer ?
#
loop_
_entity_poly.entity_id
_entity_poly.type
_entity_poly.pdbx_seq_one_letter_code
_entity_poly.pdbx_strand_id
1 'polypeptide(L)'
;MSSDWFTLESLLACTCNTITLLQSNLGNNDLNEVLKKWKAGGFPSLKYLSIHSQCITYNRTTILRMNSKELAGIVMQTVDGAKKATLKIIGRSFEMCVTPF
;
A
#
# COMPACT_ATOMS: atom_id res chain seq x y z
N MET A 1 -11.18 10.70 19.45
CA MET A 1 -10.89 9.28 19.76
C MET A 1 -10.30 8.67 18.51
N SER A 2 -9.00 8.32 18.54
CA SER A 2 -8.34 7.58 17.47
C SER A 2 -8.33 6.12 17.91
N SER A 3 -9.12 5.28 17.27
CA SER A 3 -9.08 3.85 17.51
C SER A 3 -7.99 3.28 16.62
N ASP A 4 -6.87 2.82 17.19
CA ASP A 4 -5.83 2.09 16.47
C ASP A 4 -6.25 0.63 16.22
N TRP A 5 -7.50 0.41 15.83
CA TRP A 5 -8.09 -0.92 15.65
C TRP A 5 -7.34 -1.79 14.64
N PHE A 6 -6.60 -1.17 13.73
CA PHE A 6 -5.79 -1.84 12.73
C PHE A 6 -4.45 -1.11 12.55
N THR A 7 -3.37 -1.74 13.00
CA THR A 7 -2.01 -1.18 12.97
C THR A 7 -1.24 -1.61 11.72
N LEU A 8 -0.08 -1.00 11.49
CA LEU A 8 0.85 -1.46 10.45
C LEU A 8 1.26 -2.91 10.69
N GLU A 9 1.52 -3.30 11.93
CA GLU A 9 1.89 -4.67 12.29
C GLU A 9 0.78 -5.67 11.91
N SER A 10 -0.47 -5.36 12.26
CA SER A 10 -1.63 -6.16 11.85
C SER A 10 -1.75 -6.27 10.34
N LEU A 11 -1.52 -5.16 9.61
CA LEU A 11 -1.51 -5.17 8.15
C LEU A 11 -0.44 -6.10 7.61
N LEU A 12 0.80 -5.96 8.09
CA LEU A 12 1.93 -6.76 7.62
C LEU A 12 1.73 -8.25 7.91
N ALA A 13 0.97 -8.62 8.93
CA ALA A 13 0.65 -10.02 9.26
C ALA A 13 -0.58 -10.59 8.50
N CYS A 14 -1.41 -9.77 7.85
CA CYS A 14 -2.61 -10.23 7.13
C CYS A 14 -2.24 -11.17 5.98
N THR A 15 -2.88 -12.33 5.91
CA THR A 15 -2.79 -13.28 4.77
C THR A 15 -3.96 -13.12 3.79
N CYS A 16 -4.64 -11.99 3.88
CA CYS A 16 -5.89 -11.67 3.24
C CYS A 16 -5.70 -11.40 1.74
N ASN A 17 -6.67 -11.79 0.92
CA ASN A 17 -6.61 -11.56 -0.53
C ASN A 17 -7.00 -10.12 -0.91
N THR A 18 -7.94 -9.54 -0.19
CA THR A 18 -8.48 -8.21 -0.40
C THR A 18 -8.51 -7.51 0.95
N ILE A 19 -7.85 -6.36 1.03
CA ILE A 19 -7.76 -5.58 2.27
C ILE A 19 -8.27 -4.18 1.95
N THR A 20 -9.28 -3.75 2.69
CA THR A 20 -9.82 -2.39 2.61
C THR A 20 -9.85 -1.78 3.99
N LEU A 21 -9.06 -0.73 4.20
CA LEU A 21 -9.00 0.01 5.44
C LEU A 21 -9.56 1.41 5.22
N LEU A 22 -10.69 1.70 5.88
CA LEU A 22 -11.29 3.02 5.88
C LEU A 22 -10.95 3.73 7.20
N GLN A 23 -10.75 5.04 7.12
CA GLN A 23 -10.38 5.88 8.27
C GLN A 23 -9.14 5.35 9.01
N SER A 24 -8.17 4.82 8.26
CA SER A 24 -6.94 4.28 8.81
C SER A 24 -6.05 5.39 9.37
N ASN A 25 -5.18 5.04 10.33
CA ASN A 25 -4.12 5.92 10.83
C ASN A 25 -2.78 5.73 10.08
N LEU A 26 -2.74 4.84 9.08
CA LEU A 26 -1.54 4.58 8.29
C LEU A 26 -1.20 5.74 7.36
N GLY A 27 0.02 6.25 7.46
CA GLY A 27 0.53 7.35 6.64
C GLY A 27 1.49 6.91 5.52
N ASN A 28 2.07 7.88 4.82
CA ASN A 28 2.99 7.62 3.70
C ASN A 28 4.19 6.74 4.09
N ASN A 29 4.70 6.85 5.32
CA ASN A 29 5.82 6.02 5.80
C ASN A 29 5.42 4.57 6.02
N ASP A 30 4.22 4.32 6.54
CA ASP A 30 3.70 2.96 6.72
C ASP A 30 3.49 2.28 5.37
N LEU A 31 2.99 3.04 4.37
CA LEU A 31 2.86 2.55 3.00
C LEU A 31 4.21 2.16 2.39
N ASN A 32 5.30 2.87 2.71
CA ASN A 32 6.65 2.47 2.28
C ASN A 32 7.04 1.10 2.83
N GLU A 33 6.74 0.81 4.10
CA GLU A 33 7.03 -0.50 4.70
C GLU A 33 6.16 -1.62 4.10
N VAL A 34 4.89 -1.34 3.84
CA VAL A 34 3.98 -2.27 3.13
C VAL A 34 4.55 -2.62 1.74
N LEU A 35 4.98 -1.61 0.98
CA LEU A 35 5.54 -1.80 -0.36
C LEU A 35 6.88 -2.55 -0.33
N LYS A 36 7.76 -2.27 0.64
CA LYS A 36 9.00 -3.03 0.85
C LYS A 36 8.71 -4.50 1.13
N LYS A 37 7.77 -4.79 2.04
CA LYS A 37 7.39 -6.17 2.38
C LYS A 37 6.77 -6.89 1.17
N TRP A 38 5.87 -6.25 0.43
CA TRP A 38 5.30 -6.83 -0.79
C TRP A 38 6.36 -7.12 -1.83
N LYS A 39 7.27 -6.17 -2.09
CA LYS A 39 8.36 -6.34 -3.06
C LYS A 39 9.29 -7.51 -2.71
N ALA A 40 9.50 -7.78 -1.43
CA ALA A 40 10.26 -8.92 -0.92
C ALA A 40 9.51 -10.27 -0.96
N GLY A 41 8.31 -10.33 -1.54
CA GLY A 41 7.50 -11.56 -1.63
C GLY A 41 6.52 -11.76 -0.48
N GLY A 42 6.36 -10.78 0.41
CA GLY A 42 5.30 -10.78 1.41
C GLY A 42 3.91 -10.66 0.78
N PHE A 43 2.86 -10.86 1.58
CA PHE A 43 1.47 -10.84 1.15
C PHE A 43 1.16 -11.87 0.03
N PRO A 44 1.38 -13.18 0.29
CA PRO A 44 1.33 -14.21 -0.74
C PRO A 44 -0.03 -14.32 -1.45
N SER A 45 -1.12 -14.01 -0.75
CA SER A 45 -2.49 -14.12 -1.28
C SER A 45 -3.07 -12.81 -1.81
N LEU A 46 -2.37 -11.69 -1.64
CA LEU A 46 -2.91 -10.36 -1.89
C LEU A 46 -3.17 -10.13 -3.37
N LYS A 47 -4.39 -9.69 -3.66
CA LYS A 47 -4.91 -9.27 -4.96
C LYS A 47 -5.22 -7.78 -4.98
N TYR A 48 -5.72 -7.25 -3.86
CA TYR A 48 -6.11 -5.85 -3.76
C TYR A 48 -5.88 -5.28 -2.36
N LEU A 49 -5.30 -4.09 -2.29
CA LEU A 49 -5.16 -3.30 -1.07
C LEU A 49 -5.67 -1.88 -1.33
N SER A 50 -6.60 -1.42 -0.50
CA SER A 50 -7.07 -0.04 -0.47
C SER A 50 -6.98 0.50 0.96
N ILE A 51 -6.30 1.63 1.12
CA ILE A 51 -6.13 2.29 2.41
C ILE A 51 -6.55 3.74 2.24
N HIS A 52 -7.65 4.12 2.88
CA HIS A 52 -8.08 5.50 3.00
C HIS A 52 -7.70 6.05 4.38
N SER A 53 -6.82 7.07 4.40
CA SER A 53 -6.32 7.66 5.64
C SER A 53 -6.16 9.17 5.53
N GLN A 54 -6.47 9.88 6.63
CA GLN A 54 -6.16 11.30 6.79
C GLN A 54 -4.64 11.58 6.88
N CYS A 55 -3.85 10.54 7.20
CA CYS A 55 -2.40 10.60 7.34
C CYS A 55 -1.66 10.41 6.01
N ILE A 56 -2.37 10.05 4.93
CA ILE A 56 -1.82 10.02 3.57
C ILE A 56 -1.87 11.44 3.01
N THR A 57 -0.69 12.07 2.89
CA THR A 57 -0.56 13.43 2.38
C THR A 57 0.09 13.44 0.99
N TYR A 58 -0.40 14.32 0.12
CA TYR A 58 0.07 14.47 -1.25
C TYR A 58 1.34 15.35 -1.36
N ASN A 59 1.47 16.34 -0.47
CA ASN A 59 2.39 17.48 -0.66
C ASN A 59 3.72 17.37 0.08
N ARG A 60 3.87 16.49 1.10
CA ARG A 60 5.00 16.56 2.05
C ARG A 60 5.86 15.31 2.15
N THR A 61 5.45 14.18 1.61
CA THR A 61 6.18 12.92 1.78
C THR A 61 6.01 12.04 0.55
N THR A 62 7.13 11.46 0.13
CA THR A 62 7.21 10.63 -1.05
C THR A 62 7.02 9.16 -0.68
N ILE A 63 6.07 8.49 -1.34
CA ILE A 63 6.03 7.02 -1.33
C ILE A 63 7.09 6.58 -2.33
N LEU A 64 8.07 5.77 -1.90
CA LEU A 64 9.21 5.35 -2.73
C LEU A 64 10.03 6.51 -3.34
N ARG A 65 10.13 7.65 -2.66
CA ARG A 65 10.76 8.87 -3.21
C ARG A 65 10.05 9.49 -4.42
N MET A 66 8.84 9.05 -4.73
CA MET A 66 7.98 9.58 -5.79
C MET A 66 6.86 10.45 -5.21
N ASN A 67 6.48 11.51 -5.94
CA ASN A 67 5.28 12.29 -5.65
C ASN A 67 4.03 11.57 -6.18
N SER A 68 2.84 12.05 -5.81
CA SER A 68 1.59 11.38 -6.18
C SER A 68 1.30 11.33 -7.69
N LYS A 69 1.80 12.28 -8.50
CA LYS A 69 1.65 12.21 -9.98
C LYS A 69 2.56 11.15 -10.57
N GLU A 70 3.78 11.04 -10.05
CA GLU A 70 4.74 10.03 -10.47
C GLU A 70 4.28 8.63 -10.08
N LEU A 71 3.65 8.47 -8.92
CA LEU A 71 3.16 7.17 -8.44
C LEU A 71 1.95 6.66 -9.22
N ALA A 72 1.18 7.55 -9.85
CA ALA A 72 -0.04 7.18 -10.58
C ALA A 72 0.30 6.30 -11.79
N GLY A 73 -0.09 5.02 -11.72
CA GLY A 73 0.14 4.08 -12.82
C GLY A 73 1.51 3.41 -12.80
N ILE A 74 2.28 3.54 -11.71
CA ILE A 74 3.51 2.77 -11.54
C ILE A 74 3.15 1.29 -11.45
N VAL A 75 3.87 0.50 -12.24
CA VAL A 75 3.89 -0.95 -12.14
C VAL A 75 5.15 -1.35 -11.37
N MET A 76 4.96 -1.94 -10.20
CA MET A 76 6.03 -2.57 -9.42
C MET A 76 6.04 -4.08 -9.68
N GLN A 77 7.21 -4.68 -9.55
CA GLN A 77 7.39 -6.13 -9.60
C GLN A 77 8.08 -6.62 -8.33
N THR A 78 7.73 -7.82 -7.88
CA THR A 78 8.44 -8.51 -6.80
C THR A 78 9.87 -8.84 -7.20
N VAL A 79 10.78 -9.00 -6.23
CA VAL A 79 12.21 -9.29 -6.50
C VAL A 79 12.40 -10.60 -7.27
N ASP A 80 11.57 -11.61 -6.98
CA ASP A 80 11.56 -12.90 -7.68
C ASP A 80 10.90 -12.85 -9.06
N GLY A 81 10.32 -11.70 -9.44
CA GLY A 81 9.63 -11.51 -10.70
C GLY A 81 8.25 -12.16 -10.79
N ALA A 82 7.75 -12.83 -9.75
CA ALA A 82 6.56 -13.68 -9.81
C ALA A 82 5.23 -12.92 -9.91
N LYS A 83 5.17 -11.65 -9.48
CA LYS A 83 3.95 -10.83 -9.50
C LYS A 83 4.26 -9.38 -9.82
N LYS A 84 3.26 -8.69 -10.39
CA LYS A 84 3.28 -7.24 -10.60
C LYS A 84 2.19 -6.59 -9.77
N ALA A 85 2.32 -5.30 -9.51
CA ALA A 85 1.25 -4.51 -8.94
C ALA A 85 1.20 -3.12 -9.53
N THR A 86 0.00 -2.63 -9.80
CA THR A 86 -0.23 -1.23 -10.17
C THR A 86 -0.57 -0.43 -8.93
N LEU A 87 0.11 0.70 -8.75
CA LEU A 87 -0.11 1.62 -7.64
C LEU A 87 -0.88 2.86 -8.09
N LYS A 88 -1.76 3.35 -7.22
CA LYS A 88 -2.50 4.61 -7.42
C LYS A 88 -2.67 5.34 -6.10
N ILE A 89 -2.61 6.67 -6.15
CA ILE A 89 -3.10 7.54 -5.07
C ILE A 89 -4.21 8.39 -5.64
N ILE A 90 -5.37 8.38 -4.97
CA ILE A 90 -6.53 9.17 -5.35
C ILE A 90 -7.02 9.89 -4.09
N GLY A 91 -6.80 11.20 -4.02
CA GLY A 91 -7.12 12.00 -2.84
C GLY A 91 -6.35 11.53 -1.60
N ARG A 92 -7.07 10.91 -0.65
CA ARG A 92 -6.54 10.36 0.61
C ARG A 92 -6.49 8.83 0.63
N SER A 93 -6.69 8.22 -0.55
CA SER A 93 -6.65 6.77 -0.72
C SER A 93 -5.37 6.35 -1.43
N PHE A 94 -4.74 5.31 -0.91
CA PHE A 94 -3.74 4.51 -1.60
C PHE A 94 -4.38 3.20 -2.07
N GLU A 95 -4.13 2.84 -3.33
CA GLU A 95 -4.62 1.60 -3.92
C GLU A 95 -3.49 0.83 -4.59
N MET A 96 -3.55 -0.49 -4.45
CA MET A 96 -2.62 -1.45 -5.04
C MET A 96 -3.39 -2.65 -5.60
N CYS A 97 -3.27 -2.87 -6.89
CA CYS A 97 -3.84 -4.03 -7.59
C CYS A 97 -2.72 -4.99 -8.00
N VAL A 98 -2.74 -6.22 -7.49
CA VAL A 98 -1.73 -7.25 -7.81
C VAL A 98 -2.21 -8.06 -9.01
N THR A 99 -1.36 -8.18 -10.01
CA THR A 99 -1.55 -9.04 -11.18
C THR A 99 -0.50 -10.15 -11.16
N PRO A 100 -0.92 -11.42 -10.99
CA PRO A 100 -0.04 -12.57 -11.22
C PRO A 100 0.43 -12.59 -12.67
N PHE A 101 1.63 -13.09 -12.90
CA PHE A 101 2.08 -13.47 -14.24
C PHE A 101 1.45 -14.81 -14.66
#